data_AF-A0A6I4MS84-F1
#
_entry.id   AF-A0A6I4MS84-F1
#
_cell.length_a   1.000
_cell.length_b   1.000
_cell.length_c   1.000
_cell.angle_alpha   90.00
_cell.angle_beta   90.00
_cell.angle_gamma   90.00
#
_symmetry.space_group_name_H-M   'P 1'
#
loop_
_entity.id
_entity.type
_entity.pdbx_description
1 polymer ?
#
loop_
_entity_poly.entity_id
_entity_poly.type
_entity_poly.pdbx_seq_one_letter_code
_entity_poly.pdbx_strand_id
1 'polypeptide(L)'
;MTVNVHLGDEQGLDRSRRYLRPVARLQLPDEPDLVHVAVYEWLPMFEAWATGPAICGRSTTQGPLPDGTEATCSACLAYQPKYQMMMQPTQTPLAQNALSQQVRAAVKESGLKQAWIAERLGITQKYLSQLLTGHAPISLEWAEKILPLCGKRIRIVIEEAA
;
A
#
# COMPACT_ATOMS: atom_id res chain seq x y z
N MET A 1 -14.25 2.81 -21.89
CA MET A 1 -13.53 3.35 -20.71
C MET A 1 -12.20 3.87 -21.22
N THR A 2 -12.02 5.18 -21.24
CA THR A 2 -10.81 5.81 -21.78
C THR A 2 -9.89 6.12 -20.60
N VAL A 3 -8.70 5.53 -20.60
CA VAL A 3 -7.65 5.84 -19.63
C VAL A 3 -6.71 6.85 -20.27
N ASN A 4 -6.52 8.00 -19.62
CA ASN A 4 -5.57 9.01 -20.03
C ASN A 4 -4.22 8.68 -19.44
N VAL A 5 -3.26 8.59 -20.35
CA VAL A 5 -1.90 8.14 -20.10
C VAL A 5 -0.98 9.35 -20.33
N HIS A 6 -0.22 9.72 -19.30
CA HIS A 6 0.71 10.83 -19.29
C HIS A 6 2.12 10.26 -19.19
N LEU A 7 2.90 10.35 -20.26
CA LEU A 7 4.26 9.84 -20.30
C LEU A 7 5.16 10.60 -19.30
N GLY A 8 6.04 9.90 -18.57
CA GLY A 8 7.21 10.51 -17.92
C GLY A 8 7.21 10.75 -16.39
N ASP A 9 8.37 11.15 -15.88
CA ASP A 9 8.74 11.44 -14.47
C ASP A 9 8.83 12.93 -14.11
N GLU A 10 8.51 13.83 -15.05
CA GLU A 10 8.65 15.29 -14.89
C GLU A 10 7.90 15.88 -13.69
N GLN A 11 6.97 15.12 -13.11
CA GLN A 11 6.18 15.52 -11.95
C GLN A 11 6.87 15.28 -10.59
N GLY A 12 8.04 14.62 -10.55
CA GLY A 12 8.75 14.33 -9.30
C GLY A 12 8.00 13.41 -8.31
N LEU A 13 7.03 12.64 -8.82
CA LEU A 13 6.20 11.74 -8.01
C LEU A 13 6.87 10.36 -7.85
N ASP A 14 6.68 9.73 -6.69
CA ASP A 14 7.17 8.39 -6.38
C ASP A 14 6.33 7.36 -7.15
N ARG A 15 6.94 6.71 -8.15
CA ARG A 15 6.32 5.71 -9.03
C ARG A 15 5.78 4.47 -8.29
N SER A 16 6.17 4.26 -7.03
CA SER A 16 5.63 3.18 -6.21
C SER A 16 4.34 3.55 -5.46
N ARG A 17 3.94 4.83 -5.49
CA ARG A 17 2.79 5.36 -4.77
C ARG A 17 1.62 5.66 -5.68
N ARG A 18 0.45 5.73 -5.04
CA ARG A 18 -0.80 6.21 -5.63
C ARG A 18 -1.16 7.55 -5.02
N TYR A 19 -1.76 8.41 -5.84
CA TYR A 19 -2.16 9.74 -5.46
C TYR A 19 -3.65 9.93 -5.76
N LEU A 20 -4.26 10.91 -5.09
CA LEU A 20 -5.57 11.41 -5.50
C LEU A 20 -5.37 12.68 -6.32
N ARG A 21 -5.96 12.72 -7.51
CA ARG A 21 -5.96 13.92 -8.36
C ARG A 21 -7.39 14.34 -8.71
N PRO A 22 -7.64 15.65 -8.81
CA PRO A 22 -8.86 16.17 -9.41
C PRO A 22 -8.96 15.74 -10.87
N VAL A 23 -10.17 15.41 -11.33
CA VAL A 23 -10.49 15.10 -12.72
C VAL A 23 -11.74 15.85 -13.16
N ALA A 24 -11.80 16.10 -14.47
CA ALA A 24 -12.85 16.90 -15.07
C ALA A 24 -14.26 16.33 -14.87
N ARG A 25 -15.24 17.22 -15.00
CA ARG A 25 -16.67 16.91 -15.02
C ARG A 25 -17.01 15.86 -16.07
N LEU A 26 -18.11 15.14 -15.85
CA LEU A 26 -18.73 14.38 -16.92
C LEU A 26 -19.45 15.33 -17.88
N GLN A 27 -19.13 15.28 -19.17
CA GLN A 27 -19.77 16.13 -20.18
C GLN A 27 -21.13 15.56 -20.62
N LEU A 28 -22.12 15.58 -19.72
CA LEU A 28 -23.52 15.27 -20.04
C LEU A 28 -24.42 16.49 -19.81
N PRO A 29 -25.49 16.68 -20.61
CA PRO A 29 -26.35 17.87 -20.55
C PRO A 29 -26.96 18.15 -19.17
N ASP A 30 -27.26 17.11 -18.38
CA ASP A 30 -27.96 17.21 -17.10
C ASP A 30 -27.06 16.96 -15.88
N GLU A 31 -25.75 16.81 -16.08
CA GLU A 31 -24.80 16.59 -14.99
C GLU A 31 -24.22 17.93 -14.50
N PRO A 32 -24.15 18.16 -13.18
CA PRO A 32 -23.58 19.36 -12.64
C PRO A 32 -22.08 19.45 -12.96
N ASP A 33 -21.59 20.67 -13.14
CA ASP A 33 -20.18 20.96 -13.40
C ASP A 33 -19.34 20.81 -12.14
N LEU A 34 -19.12 19.57 -11.73
CA LEU A 34 -18.35 19.20 -10.55
C LEU A 34 -16.98 18.67 -10.95
N VAL A 35 -15.97 19.10 -10.19
CA VAL A 35 -14.64 18.49 -10.23
C VAL A 35 -14.65 17.27 -9.32
N HIS A 36 -14.27 16.14 -9.88
CA HIS A 36 -14.26 14.86 -9.19
C HIS A 36 -12.85 14.49 -8.74
N VAL A 37 -12.72 13.44 -7.93
CA VAL A 37 -11.43 12.89 -7.49
C VAL A 37 -11.24 11.51 -8.12
N ALA A 38 -10.07 11.23 -8.67
CA ALA A 38 -9.67 9.92 -9.17
C ALA A 38 -8.34 9.45 -8.58
N VAL A 39 -8.10 8.14 -8.65
CA VAL A 39 -6.80 7.54 -8.36
C VAL A 39 -5.84 7.87 -9.50
N TYR A 40 -4.63 8.28 -9.15
CA TYR A 40 -3.53 8.57 -10.06
C TYR A 40 -2.34 7.66 -9.73
N GLU A 41 -1.91 6.84 -10.68
CA GLU A 41 -0.86 5.84 -10.46
C GLU A 41 0.06 5.66 -11.67
N TRP A 42 1.29 5.20 -11.41
CA TRP A 42 2.25 4.85 -12.45
C TRP A 42 1.91 3.47 -13.03
N LEU A 43 1.84 3.38 -14.36
CA LEU A 43 1.62 2.13 -15.08
C LEU A 43 2.93 1.72 -15.78
N PRO A 44 3.68 0.74 -15.24
CA PRO A 44 4.97 0.33 -15.81
C PRO A 44 4.87 -0.16 -17.26
N MET A 45 3.76 -0.79 -17.62
CA MET A 45 3.51 -1.29 -18.98
C MET A 45 3.53 -0.19 -20.03
N PHE A 46 3.15 1.04 -19.66
CA PHE A 46 3.05 2.17 -20.56
C PHE A 46 4.10 3.25 -20.28
N GLU A 47 4.96 3.04 -19.29
CA GLU A 47 5.91 4.03 -18.77
C GLU A 47 5.28 5.41 -18.57
N ALA A 48 4.12 5.40 -17.92
CA ALA A 48 3.28 6.58 -17.86
C ALA A 48 2.38 6.58 -16.64
N TRP A 49 2.04 7.78 -16.19
CA TRP A 49 1.01 7.98 -15.18
C TRP A 49 -0.38 7.91 -15.80
N ALA A 50 -1.33 7.36 -15.07
CA ALA A 50 -2.71 7.28 -15.52
C ALA A 50 -3.70 7.69 -14.42
N THR A 51 -4.79 8.32 -14.84
CA THR A 51 -5.96 8.53 -13.98
C THR A 51 -6.96 7.40 -14.19
N GLY A 52 -7.54 6.91 -13.10
CA GLY A 52 -8.69 5.99 -13.14
C GLY A 52 -10.02 6.74 -13.31
N PRO A 53 -11.15 6.02 -13.29
CA PRO A 53 -12.45 6.64 -13.06
C PRO A 53 -12.47 7.41 -11.74
N ALA A 54 -13.35 8.40 -11.63
CA ALA A 54 -13.57 9.07 -10.37
C ALA A 54 -14.03 8.09 -9.28
N ILE A 55 -13.60 8.30 -8.05
CA ILE A 55 -13.89 7.41 -6.90
C ILE A 55 -15.38 7.34 -6.58
N CYS A 56 -16.16 8.35 -6.98
CA CYS A 56 -17.63 8.33 -6.87
C CYS A 56 -18.33 7.55 -8.00
N GLY A 57 -17.59 7.10 -9.02
CA GLY A 57 -18.13 6.40 -10.20
C GLY A 57 -18.86 7.30 -11.21
N ARG A 58 -19.09 8.58 -10.89
CA ARG A 58 -19.89 9.49 -11.73
C ARG A 58 -19.11 10.18 -12.84
N SER A 59 -17.79 10.34 -12.72
CA SER A 59 -16.97 10.85 -13.82
C SER A 59 -16.04 9.77 -14.34
N THR A 60 -16.15 9.53 -15.64
CA THR A 60 -15.20 8.75 -16.45
C THR A 60 -14.34 9.66 -17.32
N THR A 61 -14.58 10.97 -17.25
CA THR A 61 -13.82 11.96 -18.01
C THR A 61 -12.51 12.17 -17.29
N GLN A 62 -11.44 11.96 -18.03
CA GLN A 62 -10.09 12.10 -17.55
C GLN A 62 -9.44 13.26 -18.32
N GLY A 63 -8.40 13.88 -17.75
CA GLY A 63 -7.65 14.92 -18.43
C GLY A 63 -6.87 15.79 -17.46
N PRO A 64 -5.81 16.47 -17.92
CA PRO A 64 -5.08 17.40 -17.07
C PRO A 64 -5.99 18.58 -16.74
N LEU A 65 -6.13 18.84 -15.44
CA LEU A 65 -6.68 20.09 -14.93
C LEU A 65 -5.53 21.02 -14.54
N PRO A 66 -5.74 22.34 -14.51
CA PRO A 66 -4.76 23.26 -13.97
C PRO A 66 -4.30 22.83 -12.57
N ASP A 67 -3.01 22.95 -12.29
CA ASP A 67 -2.49 22.65 -10.96
C ASP A 67 -3.17 23.53 -9.91
N GLY A 68 -3.47 22.94 -8.75
CA GLY A 68 -4.22 23.60 -7.69
C GLY A 68 -5.74 23.56 -7.84
N THR A 69 -6.28 22.93 -8.89
CA THR A 69 -7.74 22.72 -8.98
C THR A 69 -8.25 21.88 -7.81
N GLU A 70 -9.29 22.33 -7.12
CA GLU A 70 -9.90 21.59 -6.01
C GLU A 70 -11.09 20.75 -6.46
N ALA A 71 -11.33 19.63 -5.78
CA ALA A 71 -12.50 18.81 -6.01
C ALA A 71 -13.75 19.43 -5.39
N THR A 72 -14.85 19.48 -6.13
CA THR A 72 -16.12 20.06 -5.69
C THR A 72 -17.25 19.03 -5.57
N CYS A 73 -17.04 17.79 -6.04
CA CYS A 73 -18.00 16.71 -5.89
C CYS A 73 -18.12 16.24 -4.44
N SER A 74 -19.26 16.52 -3.79
CA SER A 74 -19.52 16.14 -2.39
C SER A 74 -19.35 14.65 -2.10
N ALA A 75 -19.76 13.77 -3.03
CA ALA A 75 -19.54 12.33 -2.91
C ALA A 75 -18.05 11.97 -2.93
N CYS A 76 -17.26 12.61 -3.82
CA CYS A 76 -15.81 12.39 -3.82
C CYS A 76 -15.18 12.85 -2.50
N LEU A 77 -15.54 14.04 -2.02
CA LEU A 77 -15.03 14.59 -0.76
C LEU A 77 -15.38 13.68 0.44
N ALA A 78 -16.57 13.10 0.45
CA ALA A 78 -16.99 12.16 1.49
C ALA A 78 -16.16 10.86 1.49
N TYR A 79 -15.80 10.33 0.32
CA TYR A 79 -15.02 9.11 0.20
C TYR A 79 -13.50 9.32 0.24
N GLN A 80 -13.03 10.54 0.01
CA GLN A 80 -11.62 10.87 -0.09
C GLN A 80 -10.78 10.40 1.12
N PRO A 81 -11.18 10.62 2.39
CA PRO A 81 -10.38 10.17 3.54
C PRO A 81 -10.15 8.66 3.55
N LYS A 82 -11.18 7.87 3.20
CA LYS A 82 -11.10 6.41 3.12
C LYS A 82 -10.11 5.97 2.03
N TYR A 83 -10.18 6.60 0.87
CA TYR A 83 -9.28 6.31 -0.25
C TYR A 83 -7.84 6.74 0.03
N GLN A 84 -7.63 7.89 0.67
CA GLN A 84 -6.31 8.31 1.13
C GLN A 84 -5.70 7.27 2.09
N MET A 85 -6.49 6.75 3.04
CA MET A 85 -6.04 5.73 3.97
C MET A 85 -5.63 4.42 3.26
N MET A 86 -6.37 4.03 2.21
CA MET A 86 -6.03 2.86 1.38
C MET A 86 -4.78 3.05 0.50
N MET A 87 -4.41 4.31 0.22
CA MET A 87 -3.22 4.66 -0.56
C MET A 87 -1.98 4.92 0.29
N GLN A 88 -2.15 5.06 1.61
CA GLN A 88 -0.99 5.09 2.49
C GLN A 88 -0.19 3.81 2.29
N PRO A 89 1.15 3.90 2.16
CA PRO A 89 1.98 2.71 2.12
C PRO A 89 1.66 1.90 3.38
N THR A 90 1.06 0.72 3.20
CA THR A 90 1.09 -0.32 4.22
C THR A 90 2.56 -0.45 4.56
N GLN A 91 2.92 -0.21 5.84
CA GLN A 91 4.29 -0.19 6.37
C GLN A 91 5.29 -0.83 5.41
N THR A 92 6.14 0.00 4.80
CA THR A 92 7.01 -0.34 3.65
C THR A 92 7.26 -1.85 3.52
N PRO A 93 6.87 -2.49 2.40
CA PRO A 93 7.08 -3.92 2.19
C PRO A 93 8.51 -4.35 2.51
N LEU A 94 9.50 -3.48 2.29
CA LEU A 94 10.90 -3.70 2.64
C LEU A 94 11.16 -3.96 4.13
N ALA A 95 10.61 -3.16 5.05
CA ALA A 95 10.85 -3.33 6.49
C ALA A 95 10.13 -4.57 7.04
N GLN A 96 8.89 -4.82 6.61
CA GLN A 96 8.15 -6.01 7.02
C GLN A 96 8.71 -7.29 6.39
N ASN A 97 9.22 -7.20 5.16
CA ASN A 97 9.96 -8.29 4.51
C ASN A 97 11.29 -8.55 5.22
N ALA A 98 12.02 -7.50 5.62
CA ALA A 98 13.27 -7.64 6.35
C ALA A 98 13.04 -8.33 7.71
N LEU A 99 12.03 -7.93 8.47
CA LEU A 99 11.65 -8.59 9.72
C LEU A 99 11.28 -10.06 9.47
N SER A 100 10.44 -10.33 8.47
CA SER A 100 10.04 -11.70 8.11
C SER A 100 11.23 -12.56 7.71
N GLN A 101 12.17 -12.04 6.93
CA GLN A 101 13.38 -12.73 6.51
C GLN A 101 14.30 -13.03 7.70
N GLN A 102 14.51 -12.07 8.59
CA GLN A 102 15.35 -12.27 9.77
C GLN A 102 14.77 -13.33 10.72
N VAL A 103 13.45 -13.31 10.95
CA VAL A 103 12.81 -14.33 11.79
C VAL A 103 12.89 -15.72 11.16
N ARG A 104 12.67 -15.84 9.85
CA ARG A 104 12.84 -17.13 9.12
C ARG A 104 14.27 -17.66 9.22
N ALA A 105 15.26 -16.78 9.04
CA ALA A 105 16.66 -17.14 9.15
C ALA A 105 17.00 -17.66 10.55
N ALA A 106 16.54 -16.96 11.60
CA ALA A 106 16.73 -17.38 12.98
C ALA A 106 16.10 -18.75 13.28
N VAL A 107 14.86 -18.99 12.80
CA VAL A 107 14.19 -20.30 12.96
C VAL A 107 14.99 -21.39 12.26
N LYS A 108 15.46 -21.15 11.04
CA LYS A 108 16.29 -22.10 10.28
C LYS A 108 17.63 -22.39 10.97
N GLU A 109 18.33 -21.36 11.44
CA GLU A 109 19.61 -21.46 12.13
C GLU A 109 19.52 -22.20 13.47
N SER A 110 18.41 -22.03 14.20
CA SER A 110 18.23 -22.68 15.50
C SER A 110 18.09 -24.22 15.41
N GLY A 111 17.78 -24.77 14.24
CA GLY A 111 17.51 -26.19 14.04
C GLY A 111 16.24 -26.70 14.75
N LEU A 112 15.45 -25.79 15.33
CA LEU A 112 14.22 -26.15 16.04
C LEU A 112 13.13 -26.57 15.06
N LYS A 113 12.39 -27.61 15.43
CA LYS A 113 11.22 -28.05 14.65
C LYS A 113 10.11 -27.01 14.79
N GLN A 114 9.50 -26.62 13.67
CA GLN A 114 8.36 -25.67 13.69
C GLN A 114 7.21 -26.14 14.59
N ALA A 115 6.96 -27.45 14.66
CA ALA A 115 5.96 -28.02 15.57
C ALA A 115 6.24 -27.66 17.04
N TRP A 116 7.52 -27.75 17.46
CA TRP A 116 7.93 -27.41 18.82
C TRP A 116 7.77 -25.91 19.12
N ILE A 117 8.14 -25.05 18.16
CA ILE A 117 7.94 -23.59 18.28
C ILE A 117 6.45 -23.27 18.38
N ALA A 118 5.62 -23.86 17.53
CA ALA A 118 4.18 -23.63 17.50
C ALA A 118 3.52 -24.04 18.83
N GLU A 119 3.88 -25.21 19.35
CA GLU A 119 3.44 -25.70 20.66
C GLU A 119 3.83 -24.72 21.78
N ARG A 120 5.08 -24.26 21.79
CA ARG A 120 5.57 -23.32 22.81
C ARG A 120 4.86 -21.97 22.77
N LEU A 121 4.38 -21.57 21.60
CA LEU A 121 3.65 -20.33 21.37
C LEU A 121 2.13 -20.47 21.50
N GLY A 122 1.61 -21.67 21.76
CA GLY A 122 0.17 -21.92 21.85
C GLY A 122 -0.58 -21.73 20.53
N ILE A 123 0.09 -21.88 19.39
CA ILE A 123 -0.49 -21.74 18.05
C ILE A 123 -0.41 -23.02 17.24
N THR A 124 -1.18 -23.08 16.16
CA THR A 124 -1.08 -24.20 15.23
C THR A 124 0.22 -24.12 14.41
N GLN A 125 0.80 -25.27 14.09
CA GLN A 125 1.95 -25.35 13.18
C GLN A 125 1.62 -24.73 11.81
N LYS A 126 0.38 -24.89 11.34
CA LYS A 126 -0.10 -24.25 10.10
C LYS A 126 0.02 -22.73 10.16
N TYR A 127 -0.42 -22.12 11.27
CA TYR A 127 -0.36 -20.67 11.43
C TYR A 127 1.10 -20.19 11.50
N LEU A 128 1.97 -20.90 12.22
CA LEU A 128 3.40 -20.60 12.22
C LEU A 128 4.01 -20.69 10.80
N SER A 129 3.65 -21.72 10.04
CA SER A 129 4.09 -21.85 8.64
C SER A 129 3.62 -20.66 7.79
N GLN A 130 2.40 -20.17 7.98
CA GLN A 130 1.88 -19.00 7.24
C GLN A 130 2.66 -17.73 7.58
N LEU A 131 3.01 -17.51 8.84
CA LEU A 131 3.88 -16.40 9.28
C LEU A 131 5.27 -16.49 8.64
N LEU A 132 5.86 -17.69 8.65
CA LEU A 132 7.20 -17.95 8.12
C LEU A 132 7.27 -18.05 6.59
N THR A 133 6.15 -18.10 5.88
CA THR A 133 6.11 -18.13 4.41
C THR A 133 5.63 -16.80 3.82
N GLY A 134 4.97 -15.97 4.62
CA GLY A 134 4.54 -14.62 4.23
C GLY A 134 3.10 -14.57 3.76
N HIS A 135 2.36 -15.67 3.94
CA HIS A 135 0.91 -15.70 3.76
C HIS A 135 0.17 -15.00 4.92
N ALA A 136 0.83 -14.85 6.07
CA ALA A 136 0.39 -13.98 7.16
C ALA A 136 1.51 -12.98 7.49
N PRO A 137 1.19 -11.70 7.76
CA PRO A 137 2.20 -10.71 8.12
C PRO A 137 2.83 -11.07 9.46
N ILE A 138 4.16 -11.03 9.52
CA ILE A 138 4.85 -11.10 10.80
C ILE A 138 4.77 -9.72 11.47
N SER A 139 4.19 -9.67 12.66
CA SER A 139 4.20 -8.48 13.49
C SER A 139 5.46 -8.44 14.35
N LEU A 140 5.78 -7.27 14.89
CA LEU A 140 6.84 -7.13 15.90
C LEU A 140 6.58 -8.04 17.11
N GLU A 141 5.32 -8.10 17.57
CA GLU A 141 4.90 -8.98 18.67
C GLU A 141 5.22 -10.46 18.38
N TRP A 142 4.97 -10.95 17.17
CA TRP A 142 5.31 -12.32 16.80
C TRP A 142 6.82 -12.53 16.75
N ALA A 143 7.57 -11.56 16.23
CA ALA A 143 9.02 -11.63 16.22
C ALA A 143 9.60 -11.67 17.65
N GLU A 144 9.06 -10.87 18.58
CA GLU A 144 9.46 -10.84 19.99
C GLU A 144 9.18 -12.16 20.70
N LYS A 145 8.14 -12.90 20.29
CA LYS A 145 7.82 -14.22 20.82
C LYS A 145 8.69 -15.33 20.22
N ILE A 146 8.97 -15.29 18.92
CA ILE A 146 9.69 -16.36 18.19
C ILE A 146 11.20 -16.29 18.41
N LEU A 147 11.80 -15.09 18.34
CA LEU A 147 13.26 -14.94 18.34
C LEU A 147 13.94 -15.42 19.62
N PRO A 148 13.39 -15.18 20.84
CA PRO A 148 13.97 -15.72 22.07
C PRO A 148 14.02 -17.25 22.10
N LEU A 149 13.04 -17.93 21.50
CA LEU A 149 13.04 -19.39 21.38
C LEU A 149 14.22 -19.86 20.50
N CYS A 150 14.63 -19.05 19.54
CA CYS A 150 15.77 -19.29 18.66
C CYS A 150 17.10 -18.79 19.25
N GLY A 151 17.13 -18.31 20.49
CA GLY A 151 18.32 -17.71 21.11
C GLY A 151 18.72 -16.34 20.52
N LYS A 152 17.80 -15.66 19.85
CA LYS A 152 18.00 -14.33 19.24
C LYS A 152 17.17 -13.28 19.99
N ARG A 153 17.45 -12.00 19.73
CA ARG A 153 16.75 -10.87 20.33
C ARG A 153 16.60 -9.73 19.32
N ILE A 154 15.51 -8.97 19.41
CA ILE A 154 15.25 -7.83 18.53
C ILE A 154 16.02 -6.61 19.05
N ARG A 155 16.64 -5.88 18.13
CA ARG A 155 17.16 -4.53 18.36
C ARG A 155 16.54 -3.60 17.34
N ILE A 156 15.76 -2.62 17.80
CA ILE A 156 15.18 -1.58 16.95
C ILE A 156 16.13 -0.39 16.96
N VAL A 157 16.55 0.05 15.78
CA VAL A 157 17.37 1.25 15.59
C VAL A 157 16.53 2.24 14.81
N ILE A 158 16.44 3.46 15.34
CA ILE A 158 15.77 4.58 14.68
C ILE A 158 16.90 5.50 14.21
N GLU A 159 17.00 5.68 12.89
CA GLU A 159 17.95 6.59 12.26
C GLU A 159 17.20 7.84 11.80
N GLU A 160 17.74 9.03 12.09
CA GLU A 160 17.18 10.27 11.56
C GLU A 160 17.45 10.34 10.05
N ALA A 161 16.41 10.68 9.29
CA ALA A 161 16.57 10.95 7.86
C ALA A 161 17.36 12.27 7.71
N ALA A 162 18.54 12.17 7.12
CA ALA A 162 19.39 13.31 6.76
C ALA A 162 18.80 14.13 5.59
#